data_AF-A0A7S0TQ81-F1
#
_entry.id   AF-A0A7S0TQ81-F1
#
_cell.length_a   1.000
_cell.length_b   1.000
_cell.length_c   1.000
_cell.angle_alpha   90.00
_cell.angle_beta   90.00
_cell.angle_gamma   90.00
#
_symmetry.space_group_name_H-M   'P 1'
#
loop_
_entity.id
_entity.type
_entity.pdbx_description
1 polymer ?
#
loop_
_entity_poly.entity_id
_entity_poly.type
_entity_poly.pdbx_seq_one_letter_code
_entity_poly.pdbx_strand_id
1 'polypeptide(L)'
;MAEGSDVRFGEVVCLWAPDDAGYVVGDDGITERMFLDAEEYQSCPVHMLQSCCFIIVQKFQYSAAKAFAKRLRSEEFSALKLTAHNWRSVLDHTEYLYKELASDERKMADERETNEMELRRKSGYSVVYGSVVQLKHRQSGRFVTQSKNRAEHDPLGMDVTLVQDGGEGSWWRVMPAEKVRTEGEKVQQGDKIYFASVKFKNSFLYVSSRSPVVVNHRSEEELAEAGLGAPEPDKHMYMRLHDSV
;
A
#
# COMPACT_ATOMS: atom_id res chain seq x y z
N MET A 1 -16.81 5.29 28.71
CA MET A 1 -15.53 5.82 28.21
C MET A 1 -14.55 4.66 28.28
N ALA A 2 -14.44 3.87 27.22
CA ALA A 2 -13.46 2.78 27.17
C ALA A 2 -12.09 3.40 26.88
N GLU A 3 -11.08 3.05 27.67
CA GLU A 3 -9.68 3.30 27.32
C GLU A 3 -9.45 2.75 25.91
N GLY A 4 -9.02 3.62 24.98
CA GLY A 4 -8.80 3.23 23.59
C GLY A 4 -7.78 2.10 23.53
N SER A 5 -8.12 1.01 22.86
CA SER A 5 -7.17 -0.08 22.62
C SER A 5 -6.17 0.32 21.54
N ASP A 6 -4.98 -0.28 21.60
CA ASP A 6 -3.95 -0.08 20.61
C ASP A 6 -4.24 -0.90 19.35
N VAL A 7 -3.97 -0.32 18.18
CA VAL A 7 -4.10 -1.01 16.90
C VAL A 7 -2.98 -2.05 16.76
N ARG A 8 -3.32 -3.25 16.29
CA ARG A 8 -2.37 -4.36 16.13
C ARG A 8 -2.27 -4.86 14.71
N PHE A 9 -1.11 -5.41 14.38
CA PHE A 9 -0.91 -6.13 13.12
C PHE A 9 -1.86 -7.32 13.03
N GLY A 10 -2.49 -7.51 11.86
CA GLY A 10 -3.48 -8.54 11.61
C GLY A 10 -4.92 -8.13 11.95
N GLU A 11 -5.14 -6.98 12.58
CA GLU A 11 -6.48 -6.46 12.85
C GLU A 11 -7.12 -5.83 11.61
N VAL A 12 -8.45 -5.89 11.56
CA VAL A 12 -9.27 -5.29 10.52
C VAL A 12 -9.61 -3.86 10.92
N VAL A 13 -9.30 -2.91 10.05
CA VAL A 13 -9.49 -1.47 10.26
C VAL A 13 -10.33 -0.89 9.12
N CYS A 14 -11.11 0.14 9.44
CA CYS A 14 -11.73 1.00 8.45
C CYS A 14 -10.96 2.32 8.43
N LEU A 15 -10.76 2.86 7.23
CA LEU A 15 -10.11 4.16 7.06
C LEU A 15 -11.19 5.19 6.75
N TRP A 16 -11.18 6.32 7.45
CA TRP A 16 -12.18 7.39 7.27
C TRP A 16 -11.49 8.73 7.08
N ALA A 17 -12.04 9.54 6.19
CA ALA A 17 -11.57 10.88 5.91
C ALA A 17 -12.49 11.91 6.62
N PRO A 18 -11.99 12.69 7.59
CA PRO A 18 -12.76 13.66 8.37
C PRO A 18 -13.38 14.77 7.59
N ASP A 19 -12.59 15.40 6.73
CA ASP A 19 -13.03 16.59 6.04
C ASP A 19 -14.10 16.28 4.99
N ASP A 20 -14.05 15.07 4.42
CA ASP A 20 -14.98 14.59 3.42
C ASP A 20 -16.07 13.67 4.02
N ALA A 21 -16.06 13.47 5.35
CA ALA A 21 -17.00 12.65 6.12
C ALA A 21 -17.28 11.25 5.55
N GLY A 22 -16.27 10.57 5.00
CA GLY A 22 -16.47 9.34 4.24
C GLY A 22 -15.53 8.19 4.58
N TYR A 23 -15.93 6.97 4.24
CA TYR A 23 -15.09 5.78 4.37
C TYR A 23 -14.34 5.51 3.07
N VAL A 24 -13.08 5.09 3.19
CA VAL A 24 -12.33 4.61 2.03
C VAL A 24 -12.81 3.21 1.69
N VAL A 25 -13.21 3.05 0.44
CA VAL A 25 -13.75 1.82 -0.12
C VAL A 25 -12.82 1.32 -1.21
N GLY A 26 -12.48 0.05 -1.15
CA GLY A 26 -11.84 -0.66 -2.26
C GLY A 26 -12.88 -1.30 -3.15
N ASP A 27 -12.81 -1.06 -4.46
CA ASP A 27 -13.60 -1.86 -5.41
C ASP A 27 -13.01 -3.29 -5.47
N ASP A 28 -13.82 -4.28 -5.09
CA ASP A 28 -13.46 -5.70 -5.18
C ASP A 28 -13.68 -6.28 -6.59
N GLY A 29 -14.23 -5.48 -7.51
CA GLY A 29 -14.43 -5.82 -8.90
C GLY A 29 -13.20 -5.62 -9.81
N ILE A 30 -13.50 -5.18 -11.04
CA ILE A 30 -12.55 -5.08 -12.17
C ILE A 30 -11.70 -3.82 -12.08
N THR A 31 -12.18 -2.75 -11.44
CA THR A 31 -11.54 -1.44 -11.61
C THR A 31 -10.26 -1.29 -10.80
N GLU A 32 -10.04 -2.12 -9.77
CA GLU A 32 -8.85 -2.07 -8.88
C GLU A 32 -8.65 -0.68 -8.22
N ARG A 33 -9.70 0.15 -8.22
CA ARG A 33 -9.68 1.53 -7.73
C ARG A 33 -10.08 1.60 -6.26
N MET A 34 -9.65 2.69 -5.64
CA MET A 34 -10.08 3.10 -4.31
C MET A 34 -10.78 4.44 -4.41
N PHE A 35 -11.92 4.55 -3.75
CA PHE A 35 -12.71 5.78 -3.71
C PHE A 35 -13.17 6.06 -2.29
N LEU A 36 -13.62 7.29 -2.08
CA LEU A 36 -14.28 7.67 -0.85
C LEU A 36 -15.78 7.54 -1.05
N ASP A 37 -16.45 6.82 -0.15
CA ASP A 37 -17.90 6.89 -0.01
C ASP A 37 -18.25 7.94 1.04
N ALA A 38 -18.61 9.12 0.55
CA ALA A 38 -18.90 10.32 1.34
C ALA A 38 -20.41 10.41 1.63
N GLU A 39 -20.86 9.60 2.58
CA GLU A 39 -22.20 9.68 3.15
C GLU A 39 -22.07 9.86 4.66
N GLU A 40 -22.92 10.69 5.27
CA GLU A 40 -22.88 11.03 6.71
C GLU A 40 -23.22 9.81 7.57
N TYR A 41 -22.25 8.92 7.74
CA TYR A 41 -22.36 7.71 8.55
C TYR A 41 -21.69 7.88 9.89
N GLN A 42 -22.46 7.68 10.97
CA GLN A 42 -21.95 7.74 12.34
C GLN A 42 -21.00 6.56 12.69
N SER A 43 -21.02 5.49 11.87
CA SER A 43 -20.18 4.28 11.92
C SER A 43 -20.13 3.59 10.54
N CYS A 44 -19.11 2.77 10.19
CA CYS A 44 -19.07 2.11 8.86
C CYS A 44 -20.36 1.26 8.71
N PRO A 45 -21.16 1.51 7.67
CA PRO A 45 -22.40 0.78 7.43
C PRO A 45 -22.15 -0.71 7.25
N VAL A 46 -23.06 -1.53 7.80
CA VAL A 46 -22.96 -3.00 7.75
C VAL A 46 -22.82 -3.53 6.32
N HIS A 47 -23.50 -2.91 5.36
CA HIS A 47 -23.44 -3.31 3.95
C HIS A 47 -22.10 -3.00 3.27
N MET A 48 -21.31 -2.06 3.83
CA MET A 48 -19.98 -1.69 3.33
C MET A 48 -18.84 -2.39 4.06
N LEU A 49 -19.10 -3.13 5.14
CA LEU A 49 -18.05 -3.75 5.95
C LEU A 49 -17.14 -4.71 5.18
N GLN A 50 -17.55 -5.21 4.01
CA GLN A 50 -16.65 -6.02 3.19
C GLN A 50 -15.69 -5.13 2.39
N SER A 51 -16.17 -4.03 1.83
CA SER A 51 -15.43 -3.15 0.91
C SER A 51 -14.70 -1.98 1.62
N CYS A 52 -15.09 -1.63 2.85
CA CYS A 52 -14.45 -0.58 3.68
C CYS A 52 -13.33 -1.12 4.61
N CYS A 53 -13.08 -2.43 4.59
CA CYS A 53 -12.21 -3.10 5.55
C CYS A 53 -10.81 -3.40 5.00
N PHE A 54 -9.79 -3.02 5.77
CA PHE A 54 -8.39 -3.27 5.47
C PHE A 54 -7.73 -4.00 6.62
N ILE A 55 -6.75 -4.86 6.33
CA ILE A 55 -5.94 -5.53 7.32
C ILE A 55 -4.57 -4.86 7.32
N ILE A 56 -4.10 -4.44 8.49
CA ILE A 56 -2.76 -3.87 8.63
C ILE A 56 -1.77 -5.02 8.79
N VAL A 57 -0.81 -5.08 7.88
CA VAL A 57 0.21 -6.12 7.90
C VAL A 57 1.60 -5.53 7.93
N GLN A 58 2.56 -6.33 8.39
CA GLN A 58 3.97 -6.00 8.31
C GLN A 58 4.40 -5.84 6.84
N LYS A 59 5.35 -4.94 6.59
CA LYS A 59 5.98 -4.81 5.26
C LYS A 59 6.56 -6.14 4.78
N PHE A 60 6.20 -6.53 3.57
CA PHE A 60 6.79 -7.64 2.84
C PHE A 60 8.06 -7.19 2.12
N GLN A 61 8.93 -8.16 1.85
CA GLN A 61 10.08 -7.99 0.96
C GLN A 61 9.67 -8.38 -0.46
N TYR A 62 10.22 -7.64 -1.44
CA TYR A 62 9.87 -7.78 -2.86
C TYR A 62 11.12 -7.86 -3.76
N SER A 63 12.27 -8.16 -3.17
CA SER A 63 13.56 -8.11 -3.86
C SER A 63 13.68 -9.21 -4.92
N ALA A 64 13.28 -10.43 -4.59
CA ALA A 64 13.31 -11.57 -5.50
C ALA A 64 12.19 -11.46 -6.54
N ALA A 65 10.97 -11.09 -6.13
CA ALA A 65 9.86 -10.85 -7.06
C ALA A 65 10.20 -9.80 -8.12
N LYS A 66 10.85 -8.71 -7.70
CA LYS A 66 11.30 -7.64 -8.59
C LYS A 66 12.42 -8.09 -9.53
N ALA A 67 13.37 -8.89 -9.04
CA ALA A 67 14.45 -9.44 -9.87
C ALA A 67 13.90 -10.36 -10.97
N PHE A 68 13.00 -11.28 -10.61
CA PHE A 68 12.33 -12.17 -11.56
C PHE A 68 11.52 -11.39 -12.61
N ALA A 69 10.70 -10.44 -12.17
CA ALA A 69 9.90 -9.62 -13.07
C ALA A 69 10.78 -8.76 -14.01
N LYS A 70 11.94 -8.28 -13.54
CA LYS A 70 12.93 -7.59 -14.37
C LYS A 70 13.51 -8.53 -15.43
N ARG A 71 13.82 -9.78 -15.08
CA ARG A 71 14.36 -10.77 -16.02
C ARG A 71 13.37 -11.11 -17.12
N LEU A 72 12.08 -11.32 -16.79
CA LEU A 72 11.05 -11.58 -17.80
C LEU A 72 10.89 -10.44 -18.81
N ARG A 73 11.20 -9.20 -18.41
CA ARG A 73 11.16 -8.01 -19.26
C ARG A 73 12.48 -7.72 -19.98
N SER A 74 13.54 -8.51 -19.76
CA SER A 74 14.84 -8.24 -20.38
C SER A 74 14.80 -8.53 -21.88
N GLU A 75 15.58 -7.77 -22.64
CA GLU A 75 15.73 -7.96 -24.08
C GLU A 75 16.41 -9.30 -24.39
N GLU A 76 17.30 -9.79 -23.53
CA GLU A 76 17.93 -11.12 -23.67
C GLU A 76 16.89 -12.24 -23.69
N PHE A 77 15.85 -12.13 -22.85
CA PHE A 77 14.74 -13.08 -22.84
C PHE A 77 13.79 -12.89 -24.04
N SER A 78 13.65 -11.66 -24.53
CA SER A 78 12.77 -11.30 -25.66
C SER A 78 13.39 -11.60 -27.04
N ALA A 79 14.72 -11.48 -27.17
CA ALA A 79 15.50 -11.57 -28.41
C ALA A 79 15.81 -13.00 -28.84
N LEU A 80 15.50 -13.98 -27.99
CA LEU A 80 15.66 -15.40 -28.27
C LEU A 80 14.81 -15.89 -29.46
N LYS A 81 13.90 -15.03 -29.96
CA LYS A 81 13.07 -15.26 -31.14
C LYS A 81 13.78 -15.07 -32.50
N LEU A 82 15.00 -14.51 -32.61
CA LEU A 82 15.47 -13.98 -33.91
C LEU A 82 16.88 -14.32 -34.43
N THR A 83 17.71 -15.14 -33.79
CA THR A 83 19.04 -15.46 -34.36
C THR A 83 19.25 -16.94 -34.64
N ALA A 84 18.89 -17.33 -35.86
CA ALA A 84 18.98 -18.70 -36.39
C ALA A 84 20.17 -18.88 -37.36
N HIS A 85 21.39 -19.00 -36.83
CA HIS A 85 22.53 -19.50 -37.63
C HIS A 85 23.29 -20.67 -36.97
N ASN A 86 23.07 -20.96 -35.68
CA ASN A 86 23.64 -22.14 -35.00
C ASN A 86 22.69 -22.71 -33.94
N TRP A 87 21.98 -23.78 -34.29
CA TRP A 87 20.95 -24.37 -33.44
C TRP A 87 21.48 -24.92 -32.10
N ARG A 88 22.74 -25.35 -32.02
CA ARG A 88 23.34 -25.84 -30.76
C ARG A 88 23.58 -24.72 -29.76
N SER A 89 24.14 -23.61 -30.22
CA SER A 89 24.35 -22.42 -29.38
C SER A 89 23.03 -21.82 -28.90
N VAL A 90 21.97 -21.90 -29.73
CA VAL A 90 20.63 -21.49 -29.33
C VAL A 90 20.09 -22.42 -28.24
N LEU A 91 20.27 -23.74 -28.36
CA LEU A 91 19.80 -24.70 -27.36
C LEU A 91 20.51 -24.52 -26.01
N ASP A 92 21.84 -24.41 -25.99
CA ASP A 92 22.60 -24.21 -24.73
C ASP A 92 22.20 -22.89 -24.05
N HIS A 93 21.98 -21.82 -24.83
CA HIS A 93 21.55 -20.53 -24.30
C HIS A 93 20.11 -20.57 -23.78
N THR A 94 19.21 -21.30 -24.45
CA THR A 94 17.85 -21.53 -23.94
C THR A 94 17.85 -22.27 -22.61
N GLU A 95 18.65 -23.33 -22.50
CA GLU A 95 18.73 -24.14 -21.29
C GLU A 95 19.31 -23.34 -20.12
N TYR A 96 20.32 -22.52 -20.40
CA TYR A 96 20.87 -21.58 -19.42
C TYR A 96 19.79 -20.61 -18.90
N LEU A 97 19.04 -19.95 -19.79
CA LEU A 97 18.00 -18.99 -19.39
C LEU A 97 16.85 -19.66 -18.63
N TYR A 98 16.46 -20.89 -19.00
CA TYR A 98 15.48 -21.67 -18.24
C TYR A 98 15.97 -21.98 -16.82
N LYS A 99 17.25 -22.37 -16.66
CA LYS A 99 17.84 -22.60 -15.33
C LYS A 99 17.87 -21.34 -14.49
N GLU A 100 18.21 -20.20 -15.08
CA GLU A 100 18.19 -18.92 -14.37
C GLU A 100 16.77 -18.50 -13.95
N LEU A 101 15.78 -18.65 -14.84
CA LEU A 101 14.39 -18.36 -14.52
C LEU A 101 13.88 -19.26 -13.39
N ALA A 102 14.15 -20.57 -13.45
CA ALA A 102 13.78 -21.50 -12.40
C ALA A 102 14.45 -21.15 -11.06
N SER A 103 15.70 -20.68 -11.10
CA SER A 103 16.39 -20.20 -9.90
C SER A 103 15.73 -18.96 -9.31
N ASP A 104 15.35 -17.99 -10.13
CA ASP A 104 14.71 -16.76 -9.67
C ASP A 104 13.26 -16.98 -9.22
N GLU A 105 12.53 -17.90 -9.86
CA GLU A 105 11.21 -18.36 -9.41
C GLU A 105 11.29 -18.99 -8.02
N ARG A 106 12.29 -19.85 -7.79
CA ARG A 106 12.54 -20.44 -6.47
C ARG A 106 12.83 -19.37 -5.42
N LYS A 107 13.70 -18.41 -5.71
CA LYS A 107 13.98 -17.29 -4.78
C LYS A 107 12.74 -16.48 -4.47
N MET A 108 11.86 -16.28 -5.46
CA MET A 108 10.58 -15.59 -5.25
C MET A 108 9.66 -16.41 -4.33
N ALA A 109 9.58 -17.73 -4.53
CA ALA A 109 8.79 -18.61 -3.67
C ALA A 109 9.30 -18.61 -2.22
N ASP A 110 10.62 -18.72 -2.03
CA ASP A 110 11.26 -18.64 -0.70
C ASP A 110 11.03 -17.27 -0.02
N GLU A 111 11.09 -16.17 -0.79
CA GLU A 111 10.77 -14.81 -0.31
C GLU A 111 9.31 -14.70 0.13
N ARG A 112 8.38 -15.29 -0.64
CA ARG A 112 6.95 -15.31 -0.30
C ARG A 112 6.67 -16.11 0.96
N GLU A 113 7.28 -17.30 1.11
CA GLU A 113 7.15 -18.11 2.33
C GLU A 113 7.69 -17.35 3.55
N THR A 114 8.83 -16.68 3.39
CA THR A 114 9.41 -15.83 4.45
C THR A 114 8.47 -14.69 4.84
N ASN A 115 7.87 -14.00 3.86
CA ASN A 115 6.87 -12.96 4.12
C ASN A 115 5.65 -13.50 4.88
N GLU A 116 5.15 -14.68 4.52
CA GLU A 116 4.03 -15.33 5.22
C GLU A 116 4.38 -15.74 6.66
N MET A 117 5.59 -16.23 6.89
CA MET A 117 6.09 -16.53 8.24
C MET A 117 6.18 -15.27 9.10
N GLU A 118 6.76 -14.19 8.57
CA GLU A 118 6.88 -12.92 9.28
C GLU A 118 5.51 -12.26 9.52
N LEU A 119 4.56 -12.41 8.59
CA LEU A 119 3.17 -11.99 8.78
C LEU A 119 2.55 -12.67 10.01
N ARG A 120 2.65 -14.01 10.09
CA ARG A 120 2.14 -14.80 11.21
C ARG A 120 2.82 -14.42 12.51
N ARG A 121 4.14 -14.27 12.47
CA ARG A 121 4.96 -13.88 13.63
C ARG A 121 4.59 -12.51 14.15
N LYS A 122 4.31 -11.53 13.28
CA LYS A 122 4.02 -10.14 13.66
C LYS A 122 2.56 -9.92 14.05
N SER A 123 1.65 -10.86 13.76
CA SER A 123 0.24 -10.77 14.13
C SER A 123 0.05 -10.55 15.64
N GLY A 124 -0.84 -9.64 16.02
CA GLY A 124 -1.16 -9.30 17.41
C GLY A 124 -0.20 -8.32 18.11
N TYR A 125 0.94 -7.99 17.48
CA TYR A 125 1.83 -6.94 17.98
C TYR A 125 1.24 -5.55 17.72
N SER A 126 1.43 -4.62 18.66
CA SER A 126 1.02 -3.22 18.52
C SER A 126 1.71 -2.55 17.33
N VAL A 127 0.96 -1.78 16.57
CA VAL A 127 1.49 -0.84 15.58
C VAL A 127 1.98 0.40 16.32
N VAL A 128 3.20 0.84 16.02
CA VAL A 128 3.77 2.08 16.57
C VAL A 128 3.97 3.11 15.48
N TYR A 129 3.84 4.38 15.82
CA TYR A 129 4.18 5.49 14.93
C TYR A 129 5.61 5.36 14.41
N GLY A 130 5.81 5.67 13.13
CA GLY A 130 7.05 5.45 12.39
C GLY A 130 7.19 4.04 11.79
N SER A 131 6.32 3.09 12.15
CA SER A 131 6.34 1.74 11.56
C SER A 131 5.98 1.78 10.08
N VAL A 132 6.64 0.90 9.31
CA VAL A 132 6.28 0.64 7.92
C VAL A 132 5.34 -0.55 7.85
N VAL A 133 4.16 -0.32 7.28
CA VAL A 133 3.05 -1.26 7.17
C VAL A 133 2.61 -1.40 5.72
N GLN A 134 1.73 -2.38 5.47
CA GLN A 134 0.91 -2.43 4.26
C GLN A 134 -0.56 -2.57 4.64
N LEU A 135 -1.42 -2.03 3.78
CA LEU A 135 -2.87 -2.11 3.92
C LEU A 135 -3.38 -3.13 2.90
N LYS A 136 -3.91 -4.25 3.39
CA LYS A 136 -4.49 -5.31 2.57
C LYS A 136 -6.01 -5.18 2.59
N HIS A 137 -6.64 -4.91 1.45
CA HIS A 137 -8.09 -4.88 1.35
C HIS A 137 -8.65 -6.27 1.68
N ARG A 138 -9.53 -6.34 2.70
CA ARG A 138 -9.99 -7.61 3.29
C ARG A 138 -10.70 -8.48 2.28
N GLN A 139 -11.58 -7.89 1.47
CA GLN A 139 -12.42 -8.62 0.51
C GLN A 139 -11.59 -9.15 -0.67
N SER A 140 -10.88 -8.27 -1.38
CA SER A 140 -10.12 -8.66 -2.57
C SER A 140 -8.79 -9.36 -2.26
N GLY A 141 -8.26 -9.20 -1.04
CA GLY A 141 -6.92 -9.65 -0.68
C GLY A 141 -5.78 -8.85 -1.32
N ARG A 142 -6.08 -7.78 -2.06
CA ARG A 142 -5.11 -6.92 -2.74
C ARG A 142 -4.54 -5.85 -1.80
N PHE A 143 -3.38 -5.31 -2.14
CA PHE A 143 -2.67 -4.30 -1.36
C PHE A 143 -2.85 -2.89 -1.93
N VAL A 144 -3.11 -1.92 -1.05
CA VAL A 144 -3.11 -0.50 -1.37
C VAL A 144 -1.71 -0.09 -1.82
N THR A 145 -1.58 0.33 -3.08
CA THR A 145 -0.30 0.52 -3.74
C THR A 145 -0.27 1.85 -4.48
N GLN A 146 0.75 2.66 -4.22
CA GLN A 146 1.02 3.85 -5.01
C GLN A 146 1.55 3.45 -6.40
N SER A 147 0.87 3.93 -7.44
CA SER A 147 1.27 3.78 -8.83
C SER A 147 2.32 4.82 -9.23
N LYS A 148 3.03 4.55 -10.33
CA LYS A 148 3.86 5.55 -11.03
C LYS A 148 3.05 6.42 -12.00
N ASN A 149 1.78 6.09 -12.21
CA ASN A 149 0.91 6.85 -13.08
C ASN A 149 0.31 8.03 -12.32
N ARG A 150 0.05 9.12 -13.04
CA ARG A 150 -0.68 10.27 -12.48
C ARG A 150 -2.14 9.90 -12.27
N ALA A 151 -2.76 10.53 -11.28
CA ALA A 151 -4.17 10.42 -11.04
C ALA A 151 -4.99 11.10 -12.15
N GLU A 152 -6.16 10.54 -12.45
CA GLU A 152 -7.05 11.01 -13.53
C GLU A 152 -7.62 12.42 -13.25
N HIS A 153 -7.85 12.74 -11.97
CA HIS A 153 -8.51 13.98 -11.56
C HIS A 153 -7.62 14.86 -10.66
N ASP A 154 -6.35 14.51 -10.49
CA ASP A 154 -5.36 15.35 -9.79
C ASP A 154 -4.02 15.35 -10.56
N PRO A 155 -3.70 16.43 -11.30
CA PRO A 155 -2.50 16.50 -12.13
C PRO A 155 -1.17 16.38 -11.37
N LEU A 156 -1.18 16.66 -10.06
CA LEU A 156 -0.03 16.56 -9.17
C LEU A 156 -0.04 15.28 -8.33
N GLY A 157 -1.21 14.64 -8.25
CA GLY A 157 -1.41 13.35 -7.61
C GLY A 157 -0.90 12.18 -8.45
N MET A 158 -0.40 11.18 -7.75
CA MET A 158 -0.12 9.84 -8.23
C MET A 158 -1.31 8.95 -7.89
N ASP A 159 -1.63 8.04 -8.80
CA ASP A 159 -2.76 7.13 -8.65
C ASP A 159 -2.49 6.08 -7.57
N VAL A 160 -3.55 5.63 -6.88
CA VAL A 160 -3.49 4.58 -5.85
C VAL A 160 -4.46 3.48 -6.22
N THR A 161 -3.92 2.27 -6.34
CA THR A 161 -4.69 1.10 -6.80
C THR A 161 -4.52 -0.10 -5.86
N LEU A 162 -5.41 -1.07 -6.00
CA LEU A 162 -5.36 -2.35 -5.33
C LEU A 162 -4.59 -3.36 -6.19
N VAL A 163 -3.45 -3.86 -5.69
CA VAL A 163 -2.58 -4.80 -6.42
C VAL A 163 -2.48 -6.14 -5.70
N GLN A 164 -2.69 -7.26 -6.40
CA GLN A 164 -2.79 -8.62 -5.83
C GLN A 164 -1.66 -8.97 -4.84
N ASP A 165 -0.41 -8.88 -5.27
CA ASP A 165 0.75 -9.23 -4.44
C ASP A 165 1.42 -8.00 -3.80
N GLY A 166 0.92 -6.81 -4.12
CA GLY A 166 1.53 -5.53 -3.76
C GLY A 166 2.92 -5.34 -4.39
N GLY A 167 3.72 -4.49 -3.74
CA GLY A 167 5.10 -4.23 -4.12
C GLY A 167 5.73 -3.15 -3.23
N GLU A 168 6.89 -2.63 -3.64
CA GLU A 168 7.57 -1.55 -2.89
C GLU A 168 6.68 -0.29 -2.75
N GLY A 169 5.79 -0.04 -3.72
CA GLY A 169 4.83 1.07 -3.69
C GLY A 169 3.68 0.89 -2.70
N SER A 170 3.56 -0.29 -2.08
CA SER A 170 2.55 -0.59 -1.06
C SER A 170 3.07 -0.36 0.36
N TRP A 171 4.31 0.12 0.51
CA TRP A 171 4.92 0.41 1.80
C TRP A 171 4.54 1.80 2.29
N TRP A 172 3.81 1.82 3.40
CA TRP A 172 3.31 3.03 4.04
C TRP A 172 3.90 3.17 5.43
N ARG A 173 4.46 4.34 5.75
CA ARG A 173 4.87 4.69 7.11
C ARG A 173 3.70 5.35 7.81
N VAL A 174 3.32 4.82 8.96
CA VAL A 174 2.26 5.40 9.81
C VAL A 174 2.83 6.56 10.61
N MET A 175 2.28 7.75 10.44
CA MET A 175 2.76 8.95 11.10
C MET A 175 1.65 9.64 11.89
N PRO A 176 1.96 10.24 13.05
CA PRO A 176 0.97 10.98 13.82
C PRO A 176 0.62 12.30 13.12
N ALA A 177 -0.67 12.61 13.00
CA ALA A 177 -1.12 13.92 12.51
C ALA A 177 -1.08 14.99 13.61
N GLU A 178 -1.33 14.57 14.85
CA GLU A 178 -1.40 15.46 16.01
C GLU A 178 -0.05 15.56 16.72
N LYS A 179 0.31 16.78 17.13
CA LYS A 179 1.58 17.08 17.83
C LYS A 179 1.72 16.41 19.21
N VAL A 180 0.64 15.85 19.74
CA VAL A 180 0.64 15.14 21.04
C VAL A 180 1.16 13.71 20.93
N ARG A 181 1.29 13.17 19.71
CA ARG A 181 1.82 11.83 19.44
C ARG A 181 3.19 11.93 18.77
N THR A 182 4.05 10.98 19.09
CA THR A 182 5.44 10.93 18.62
C THR A 182 5.80 9.55 18.09
N GLU A 183 6.82 9.47 17.23
CA GLU A 183 7.31 8.19 16.71
C GLU A 183 7.74 7.25 17.83
N GLY A 184 7.41 5.96 17.68
CA GLY A 184 7.66 4.94 18.69
C GLY A 184 6.50 4.73 19.68
N GLU A 185 5.57 5.67 19.80
CA GLU A 185 4.35 5.46 20.60
C GLU A 185 3.37 4.53 19.86
N LYS A 186 2.54 3.82 20.63
CA LYS A 186 1.51 2.93 20.07
C LYS A 186 0.39 3.74 19.44
N VAL A 187 0.01 3.37 18.22
CA VAL A 187 -1.16 3.93 17.55
C VAL A 187 -2.41 3.46 18.26
N GLN A 188 -3.22 4.40 18.77
CA GLN A 188 -4.49 4.09 19.43
C GLN A 188 -5.64 4.14 18.44
N GLN A 189 -6.71 3.41 18.74
CA GLN A 189 -7.98 3.57 18.03
C GLN A 189 -8.44 5.03 18.02
N GLY A 190 -8.85 5.53 16.86
CA GLY A 190 -9.36 6.89 16.69
C GLY A 190 -8.27 7.97 16.63
N ASP A 191 -6.99 7.61 16.78
CA ASP A 191 -5.91 8.56 16.53
C ASP A 191 -5.97 9.05 15.06
N LYS A 192 -5.71 10.34 14.86
CA LYS A 192 -5.54 10.92 13.52
C LYS A 192 -4.14 10.65 13.03
N ILE A 193 -4.04 10.04 11.85
CA ILE A 193 -2.76 9.66 11.26
C ILE A 193 -2.68 10.09 9.79
N TYR A 194 -1.49 10.03 9.24
CA TYR A 194 -1.29 9.99 7.79
C TYR A 194 -0.36 8.86 7.40
N PHE A 195 -0.51 8.38 6.17
CA PHE A 195 0.37 7.38 5.58
C PHE A 195 1.35 8.05 4.63
N ALA A 196 2.63 8.05 5.00
CA ALA A 196 3.70 8.50 4.11
C ALA A 196 4.20 7.33 3.26
N SER A 197 4.34 7.53 1.95
CA SER A 197 4.95 6.55 1.06
C SER A 197 6.42 6.35 1.43
N VAL A 198 6.84 5.09 1.57
CA VAL A 198 8.26 4.78 1.76
C VAL A 198 9.01 4.80 0.44
N LYS A 199 8.33 4.44 -0.66
CA LYS A 199 8.95 4.32 -1.98
C LYS A 199 9.18 5.68 -2.64
N PHE A 200 8.23 6.59 -2.48
CA PHE A 200 8.23 7.89 -3.11
C PHE A 200 8.40 8.95 -2.03
N LYS A 201 9.50 9.72 -2.09
CA LYS A 201 9.81 10.74 -1.08
C LYS A 201 8.74 11.83 -1.08
N ASN A 202 8.51 12.40 0.10
CA ASN A 202 7.57 13.49 0.35
C ASN A 202 6.20 13.26 -0.30
N SER A 203 5.75 12.01 -0.21
CA SER A 203 4.50 11.56 -0.81
C SER A 203 3.59 10.99 0.26
N PHE A 204 2.34 11.45 0.32
CA PHE A 204 1.39 11.09 1.38
C PHE A 204 0.07 10.64 0.77
N LEU A 205 -0.54 9.61 1.36
CA LEU A 205 -1.87 9.15 1.01
C LEU A 205 -2.91 10.18 1.48
N TYR A 206 -3.78 10.63 0.58
CA TYR A 206 -4.87 11.55 0.89
C TYR A 206 -6.05 11.29 -0.04
N VAL A 207 -7.19 11.90 0.29
CA VAL A 207 -8.38 11.84 -0.53
C VAL A 207 -8.51 13.14 -1.31
N SER A 208 -8.73 13.03 -2.62
CA SER A 208 -9.03 14.17 -3.46
C SER A 208 -10.50 14.56 -3.33
N SER A 209 -10.77 15.86 -3.31
CA SER A 209 -12.13 16.46 -3.29
C SER A 209 -13.02 16.04 -4.46
N ARG A 210 -12.47 15.36 -5.47
CA ARG A 210 -13.18 14.89 -6.68
C ARG A 210 -13.11 13.36 -6.88
N SER A 211 -12.71 12.60 -5.84
CA SER A 211 -12.70 11.12 -5.69
C SER A 211 -12.17 10.33 -6.91
N PRO A 212 -10.89 9.92 -6.93
CA PRO A 212 -10.41 8.73 -6.18
C PRO A 212 -9.36 9.04 -5.09
N VAL A 213 -8.94 8.02 -4.33
CA VAL A 213 -7.82 8.10 -3.38
C VAL A 213 -6.50 8.25 -4.15
N VAL A 214 -5.66 9.20 -3.75
CA VAL A 214 -4.44 9.56 -4.49
C VAL A 214 -3.28 9.86 -3.54
N VAL A 215 -2.07 10.00 -4.10
CA VAL A 215 -0.86 10.38 -3.34
C VAL A 215 -0.18 11.58 -3.97
N ASN A 216 0.02 12.67 -3.24
CA ASN A 216 0.59 13.89 -3.81
C ASN A 216 2.09 13.88 -3.58
N HIS A 217 2.85 14.51 -4.47
CA HIS A 217 4.24 14.85 -4.24
C HIS A 217 4.32 16.34 -3.89
N ARG A 218 4.76 16.69 -2.68
CA ARG A 218 5.09 18.09 -2.33
C ARG A 218 6.53 18.19 -1.87
N SER A 219 7.27 19.21 -2.31
CA SER A 219 8.60 19.48 -1.73
C SER A 219 8.47 20.07 -0.32
N GLU A 220 9.48 19.87 0.54
CA GLU A 220 9.51 20.49 1.88
C GLU A 220 9.54 22.03 1.81
N GLU A 221 10.07 22.59 0.74
CA GLU A 221 10.18 24.05 0.51
C GLU A 221 8.84 24.66 0.07
N GLU A 222 8.07 24.00 -0.81
CA GLU A 222 6.72 24.44 -1.20
C GLU A 222 5.72 24.33 -0.02
N LEU A 223 5.96 23.41 0.92
CA LEU A 223 5.24 23.29 2.20
C LEU A 223 5.60 24.39 3.21
N ALA A 224 6.61 25.23 2.93
CA ALA A 224 6.97 26.38 3.75
C ALA A 224 6.61 27.71 3.05
N GLU A 225 6.75 27.78 1.71
CA GLU A 225 6.53 28.98 0.91
C GLU A 225 5.05 29.26 0.58
N ALA A 226 4.19 28.23 0.51
CA ALA A 226 2.77 28.41 0.19
C ALA A 226 1.92 29.00 1.34
N GLY A 227 2.51 29.27 2.52
CA GLY A 227 1.78 29.67 3.73
C GLY A 227 0.85 28.59 4.32
N LEU A 228 0.65 27.50 3.57
CA LEU A 228 0.19 26.20 4.04
C LEU A 228 1.39 25.59 4.77
N GLY A 229 1.31 25.40 6.09
CA GLY A 229 2.37 24.71 6.82
C GLY A 229 2.59 23.27 6.32
N ALA A 230 3.50 22.53 6.96
CA ALA A 230 3.56 21.06 6.90
C ALA A 230 2.15 20.49 6.68
N PRO A 231 1.97 19.55 5.72
CA PRO A 231 0.69 19.22 5.08
C PRO A 231 -0.47 19.43 6.05
N GLU A 232 -1.33 20.41 5.75
CA GLU A 232 -2.34 20.88 6.72
C GLU A 232 -2.98 19.69 7.43
N PRO A 233 -2.90 19.59 8.78
CA PRO A 233 -3.31 18.46 9.62
C PRO A 233 -4.79 18.05 9.48
N ASP A 234 -5.50 18.63 8.53
CA ASP A 234 -6.95 18.55 8.38
C ASP A 234 -7.31 17.39 7.42
N LYS A 235 -6.57 17.21 6.31
CA LYS A 235 -6.85 16.13 5.32
C LYS A 235 -6.23 14.79 5.68
N HIS A 236 -6.62 14.20 6.82
CA HIS A 236 -5.94 13.06 7.42
C HIS A 236 -6.84 11.85 7.56
N MET A 237 -6.44 10.71 6.98
CA MET A 237 -7.18 9.45 7.12
C MET A 237 -7.07 8.95 8.56
N TYR A 238 -8.14 9.00 9.34
CA TYR A 238 -8.13 8.35 10.64
C TYR A 238 -8.44 6.87 10.52
N MET A 239 -8.00 6.14 11.53
CA MET A 239 -8.27 4.72 11.67
C MET A 239 -9.42 4.53 12.65
N ARG A 240 -10.50 3.91 12.17
CA ARG A 240 -11.56 3.41 13.05
C ARG A 240 -11.52 1.90 13.02
N LEU A 241 -11.21 1.30 14.16
CA LEU A 241 -11.44 -0.12 14.37
C LEU A 241 -12.96 -0.30 14.52
N HIS A 242 -13.54 -1.17 13.70
CA HIS A 242 -14.91 -1.63 13.91
C HIS A 242 -14.83 -2.79 14.88
N ASP A 243 -15.72 -2.82 15.88
CA ASP A 243 -15.86 -3.97 16.77
C ASP A 243 -16.03 -5.23 15.93
N SER A 244 -15.30 -6.28 16.29
CA SER A 244 -15.41 -7.59 15.67
C SER A 244 -16.87 -8.01 15.60
N VAL A 245 -17.37 -8.28 14.39
CA VAL A 245 -18.55 -9.14 14.23
C VAL A 245 -18.16 -10.54 14.65
#